data_AF-A0A935FC90-F1
#
_entry.id   AF-A0A935FC90-F1
#
_cell.length_a   1.000
_cell.length_b   1.000
_cell.length_c   1.000
_cell.angle_alpha   90.00
_cell.angle_beta   90.00
_cell.angle_gamma   90.00
#
_symmetry.space_group_name_H-M   'P 1'
#
loop_
_entity.id
_entity.type
_entity.pdbx_description
1 polymer ?
#
loop_
_entity_poly.entity_id
_entity_poly.type
_entity_poly.pdbx_seq_one_letter_code
_entity_poly.pdbx_strand_id
1 'polypeptide(L)'
;MEQEGNKIRTFFDCIWNLKEPGAADVIYAKIWLPYLSDAIFSSPTHKNISDWSSFYENRLQISTSFGTFQFYSSTPFKIRTDANLQPGEKDYTRRAQHLILYEDNIPVTDSPMLSRAFFIEEFPKTNTAITEDETNIVKSEKISQAWQPHGRSTMLLPQPKSINYQKGNYIIPENKKETTDPVVAVFREMLKQQWLLNEKYFPVIRVKDNKTLPAEGYLLSVNENGISIQHHTSAGFQHALHTLVQLVKNENGQLIIPAVKINDWPSVAWRGIHMFTGPTSWPLHKRMYDRILFPLKMNKVVLQCEQAKWKSRPELHNSISVPLEDLKKEFEYLRKNFNEPIPLIQSLGHMEWFLNQKKTGG
;
A
#
# COMPACT_ATOMS: atom_id res chain seq x y z
N MET A 1 16.75 -12.97 -4.63
CA MET A 1 15.50 -13.68 -4.96
C MET A 1 15.29 -13.55 -6.44
N GLU A 2 15.05 -14.66 -7.13
CA GLU A 2 14.87 -14.76 -8.57
C GLU A 2 13.52 -15.45 -8.84
N GLN A 3 12.83 -15.04 -9.90
CA GLN A 3 11.58 -15.67 -10.33
C GLN A 3 11.66 -15.98 -11.83
N GLU A 4 11.33 -17.21 -12.20
CA GLU A 4 11.27 -17.68 -13.58
C GLU A 4 10.00 -18.53 -13.75
N GLY A 5 9.00 -17.99 -14.46
CA GLY A 5 7.69 -18.63 -14.58
C GLY A 5 7.04 -18.91 -13.22
N ASN A 6 6.74 -20.19 -12.98
CA ASN A 6 6.07 -20.70 -11.77
C ASN A 6 7.04 -21.04 -10.63
N LYS A 7 8.32 -20.67 -10.76
CA LYS A 7 9.38 -21.04 -9.83
C LYS A 7 10.04 -19.80 -9.24
N ILE A 8 10.16 -19.80 -7.92
CA ILE A 8 10.85 -18.79 -7.13
C ILE A 8 12.08 -19.45 -6.51
N ARG A 9 13.22 -18.78 -6.62
CA ARG A 9 14.46 -19.15 -5.95
C ARG A 9 14.89 -18.04 -5.00
N THR A 10 15.19 -18.41 -3.78
CA THR A 10 15.90 -17.58 -2.81
C THR A 10 17.25 -18.22 -2.51
N PHE A 11 18.28 -17.40 -2.37
CA PHE A 11 19.61 -17.87 -2.02
C PHE A 11 20.33 -16.79 -1.23
N PHE A 12 21.29 -17.21 -0.42
CA PHE A 12 22.23 -16.33 0.23
C PHE A 12 23.58 -17.03 0.40
N ASP A 13 24.60 -16.21 0.50
CA ASP A 13 25.97 -16.58 0.79
C ASP A 13 26.43 -15.70 1.96
N CYS A 14 26.82 -16.33 3.07
CA CYS A 14 27.19 -15.64 4.31
C CYS A 14 28.56 -16.10 4.80
N ILE A 15 29.42 -15.13 5.12
CA ILE A 15 30.73 -15.38 5.72
C ILE A 15 30.61 -15.10 7.22
N TRP A 16 31.04 -16.05 8.04
CA TRP A 16 31.14 -15.86 9.48
C TRP A 16 32.28 -14.87 9.78
N ASN A 17 31.94 -13.76 10.42
CA ASN A 17 32.86 -12.65 10.64
C ASN A 17 33.54 -12.67 12.02
N LEU A 18 33.35 -13.73 12.81
CA LEU A 18 34.00 -13.92 14.10
C LEU A 18 35.09 -15.00 14.00
N LYS A 19 36.12 -14.89 14.83
CA LYS A 19 37.25 -15.84 14.87
C LYS A 19 36.90 -17.16 15.55
N GLU A 20 35.92 -17.16 16.44
CA GLU A 20 35.49 -18.34 17.18
C GLU A 20 34.33 -19.03 16.45
N PRO A 21 34.26 -20.38 16.45
CA PRO A 21 33.12 -21.10 15.89
C PRO A 21 31.81 -20.70 16.56
N GLY A 22 30.72 -20.71 15.79
CA GLY A 22 29.39 -20.40 16.26
C GLY A 22 28.32 -21.31 15.69
N ALA A 23 27.06 -20.94 15.91
CA ALA A 23 25.90 -21.60 15.33
C ALA A 23 25.01 -20.56 14.63
N ALA A 24 24.44 -20.93 13.49
CA ALA A 24 23.51 -20.13 12.73
C ALA A 24 22.15 -20.82 12.59
N ASP A 25 21.09 -20.03 12.66
CA ASP A 25 19.73 -20.45 12.34
C ASP A 25 19.30 -19.78 11.03
N VAL A 26 18.64 -20.54 10.16
CA VAL A 26 18.21 -20.08 8.84
C VAL A 26 16.72 -20.33 8.71
N ILE A 27 15.97 -19.28 8.38
CA ILE A 27 14.54 -19.40 8.06
C ILE A 27 14.37 -19.22 6.55
N TYR A 28 13.90 -20.26 5.89
CA TYR A 28 13.67 -20.28 4.45
C TYR A 28 12.36 -19.62 4.05
N ALA A 29 11.29 -19.96 4.77
CA ALA A 29 9.96 -19.45 4.49
C ALA A 29 9.15 -19.30 5.77
N LYS A 30 8.32 -18.25 5.79
CA LYS A 30 7.25 -18.04 6.77
C LYS A 30 5.94 -17.92 6.00
N ILE A 31 5.05 -18.89 6.17
CA ILE A 31 3.79 -18.96 5.45
C ILE A 31 2.67 -18.72 6.45
N TRP A 32 1.73 -17.82 6.13
CA TRP A 32 0.62 -17.52 7.03
C TRP A 32 -0.36 -18.70 7.08
N LEU A 33 -0.58 -19.26 8.26
CA LEU A 33 -1.37 -20.49 8.47
C LEU A 33 -2.81 -20.42 7.90
N PRO A 34 -3.52 -19.28 7.93
CA PRO A 34 -4.84 -19.18 7.30
C PRO A 34 -4.87 -19.49 5.80
N TYR A 35 -3.76 -19.34 5.07
CA TYR A 35 -3.68 -19.78 3.67
C TYR A 35 -3.54 -21.30 3.51
N LEU A 36 -3.32 -22.02 4.61
CA LEU A 36 -3.09 -23.45 4.65
C LEU A 36 -4.22 -24.19 5.39
N SER A 37 -5.38 -23.55 5.59
CA SER A 37 -6.48 -24.12 6.37
C SER A 37 -7.03 -25.44 5.82
N ASP A 38 -6.95 -25.60 4.51
CA ASP A 38 -7.37 -26.78 3.73
C ASP A 38 -6.17 -27.54 3.15
N ALA A 39 -4.95 -27.21 3.57
CA ALA A 39 -3.75 -27.75 2.98
C ALA A 39 -3.53 -29.23 3.35
N ILE A 40 -3.15 -30.02 2.35
CA ILE A 40 -2.65 -31.37 2.52
C ILE A 40 -1.14 -31.33 2.32
N PHE A 41 -0.40 -31.80 3.32
CA PHE A 41 1.05 -31.82 3.32
C PHE A 41 1.58 -33.22 2.98
N SER A 42 2.57 -33.29 2.11
CA SER A 42 3.29 -34.53 1.81
C SER A 42 4.77 -34.26 1.58
N SER A 43 5.56 -35.30 1.68
CA SER A 43 6.99 -35.32 1.37
C SER A 43 7.31 -36.59 0.56
N PRO A 44 8.55 -36.77 0.08
CA PRO A 44 8.94 -38.01 -0.57
C PRO A 44 8.69 -39.26 0.29
N THR A 45 8.79 -39.15 1.61
CA THR A 45 8.66 -40.30 2.53
C THR A 45 7.34 -40.37 3.29
N HIS A 46 6.60 -39.25 3.43
CA HIS A 46 5.37 -39.20 4.22
C HIS A 46 4.20 -38.58 3.42
N LYS A 47 3.00 -39.13 3.58
CA LYS A 47 1.75 -38.57 3.05
C LYS A 47 0.87 -38.09 4.19
N ASN A 48 0.15 -36.98 4.00
CA ASN A 48 -0.76 -36.37 4.98
C ASN A 48 -0.07 -36.03 6.31
N ILE A 49 1.02 -35.27 6.22
CA ILE A 49 1.81 -34.84 7.38
C ILE A 49 0.97 -33.88 8.23
N SER A 50 0.75 -34.23 9.49
CA SER A 50 0.02 -33.40 10.48
C SER A 50 0.86 -33.08 11.71
N ASP A 51 1.95 -33.81 11.94
CA ASP A 51 2.96 -33.53 12.96
C ASP A 51 4.31 -33.24 12.29
N TRP A 52 4.96 -32.18 12.75
CA TRP A 52 6.25 -31.71 12.22
C TRP A 52 7.45 -32.20 13.03
N SER A 53 7.23 -32.83 14.19
CA SER A 53 8.29 -33.23 15.12
C SER A 53 9.35 -34.14 14.49
N SER A 54 8.96 -34.97 13.53
CA SER A 54 9.82 -35.90 12.79
C SER A 54 10.20 -35.42 11.40
N PHE A 55 9.74 -34.24 10.96
CA PHE A 55 9.99 -33.74 9.62
C PHE A 55 11.45 -33.25 9.50
N TYR A 56 12.24 -33.96 8.71
CA TYR A 56 13.59 -33.55 8.33
C TYR A 56 13.92 -34.05 6.92
N GLU A 57 13.42 -33.33 5.92
CA GLU A 57 13.55 -33.69 4.52
C GLU A 57 13.90 -32.46 3.69
N ASN A 58 14.38 -32.67 2.47
CA ASN A 58 14.76 -31.60 1.55
C ASN A 58 13.60 -31.15 0.64
N ARG A 59 12.42 -31.76 0.76
CA ARG A 59 11.23 -31.48 -0.04
C ARG A 59 9.96 -31.56 0.79
N LEU A 60 9.09 -30.58 0.62
CA LEU A 60 7.72 -30.55 1.11
C LEU A 60 6.80 -30.18 -0.04
N GLN A 61 5.71 -30.90 -0.20
CA GLN A 61 4.61 -30.55 -1.10
C GLN A 61 3.42 -30.09 -0.25
N ILE A 62 2.82 -28.97 -0.66
CA ILE A 62 1.64 -28.39 -0.06
C ILE A 62 0.56 -28.32 -1.14
N SER A 63 -0.48 -29.13 -1.01
CA SER A 63 -1.65 -29.11 -1.89
C SER A 63 -2.77 -28.32 -1.23
N THR A 64 -3.26 -27.27 -1.88
CA THR A 64 -4.35 -26.39 -1.40
C THR A 64 -5.45 -26.28 -2.45
N SER A 65 -6.60 -25.70 -2.12
CA SER A 65 -7.67 -25.42 -3.09
C SER A 65 -7.25 -24.51 -4.26
N PHE A 66 -6.25 -23.64 -4.07
CA PHE A 66 -5.81 -22.71 -5.12
C PHE A 66 -4.63 -23.22 -5.94
N GLY A 67 -3.86 -24.19 -5.44
CA GLY A 67 -2.74 -24.78 -6.17
C GLY A 67 -1.92 -25.78 -5.36
N THR A 68 -1.02 -26.48 -6.05
CA THR A 68 -0.06 -27.40 -5.43
C THR A 68 1.34 -26.85 -5.58
N PHE A 69 2.03 -26.70 -4.46
CA PHE A 69 3.34 -26.06 -4.39
C PHE A 69 4.38 -27.04 -3.83
N GLN A 70 5.55 -27.06 -4.46
CA GLN A 70 6.71 -27.79 -3.96
C GLN A 70 7.73 -26.81 -3.37
N PHE A 71 8.11 -27.07 -2.14
CA PHE A 71 9.13 -26.36 -1.39
C PHE A 71 10.34 -27.26 -1.25
N TYR A 72 11.52 -26.81 -1.67
CA TYR A 72 12.70 -27.66 -1.63
C TYR A 72 14.02 -26.92 -1.51
N SER A 73 15.01 -27.61 -0.95
CA SER A 73 16.38 -27.14 -0.75
C SER A 73 17.37 -28.25 -1.13
N SER A 74 18.64 -27.92 -1.29
CA SER A 74 19.71 -28.92 -1.39
C SER A 74 19.99 -29.62 -0.06
N THR A 75 19.74 -28.93 1.05
CA THR A 75 19.87 -29.45 2.42
C THR A 75 18.50 -29.76 3.02
N PRO A 76 18.37 -30.80 3.87
CA PRO A 76 17.14 -31.04 4.61
C PRO A 76 16.81 -29.87 5.54
N PHE A 77 15.52 -29.60 5.73
CA PHE A 77 15.03 -28.56 6.63
C PHE A 77 13.95 -29.13 7.56
N LYS A 78 13.76 -28.43 8.68
CA LYS A 78 12.74 -28.69 9.68
C LYS A 78 11.54 -27.79 9.45
N ILE A 79 10.40 -28.19 10.03
CA ILE A 79 9.16 -27.42 10.00
C ILE A 79 8.66 -27.25 11.42
N ARG A 80 8.11 -26.08 11.73
CA ARG A 80 7.34 -25.86 12.96
C ARG A 80 6.21 -24.88 12.74
N THR A 81 5.20 -24.97 13.59
CA THR A 81 4.12 -23.99 13.67
C THR A 81 4.42 -22.99 14.78
N ASP A 82 4.34 -21.69 14.46
CA ASP A 82 4.29 -20.62 15.44
C ASP A 82 2.84 -20.15 15.56
N ALA A 83 2.09 -20.71 16.51
CA ALA A 83 0.66 -20.47 16.70
C ALA A 83 0.29 -19.83 18.05
N ASN A 84 1.28 -19.40 18.85
CA ASN A 84 0.98 -18.79 20.15
C ASN A 84 0.43 -17.37 19.98
N LEU A 85 -0.89 -17.23 20.10
CA LEU A 85 -1.62 -15.96 19.94
C LEU A 85 -1.38 -14.97 21.09
N GLN A 86 -0.73 -15.38 22.17
CA GLN A 86 -0.44 -14.54 23.34
C GLN A 86 1.03 -14.07 23.28
N PRO A 87 1.31 -12.84 22.81
CA PRO A 87 2.65 -12.29 22.87
C PRO A 87 3.08 -12.07 24.33
N GLY A 88 4.34 -12.33 24.65
CA GLY A 88 4.90 -11.93 25.94
C GLY A 88 4.98 -10.40 26.08
N GLU A 89 5.25 -9.92 27.29
CA GLU A 89 5.33 -8.49 27.63
C GLU A 89 6.31 -7.68 26.73
N LYS A 90 7.27 -8.37 26.09
CA LYS A 90 8.27 -7.78 25.19
C LYS A 90 8.09 -8.14 23.70
N ASP A 91 7.04 -8.87 23.34
CA ASP A 91 6.84 -9.43 21.98
C ASP A 91 5.84 -8.62 21.13
N TYR A 92 5.75 -7.30 21.32
CA TYR A 92 4.73 -6.43 20.69
C TYR A 92 4.80 -6.36 19.14
N THR A 93 5.88 -6.85 18.53
CA THR A 93 6.02 -6.97 17.06
C THR A 93 5.81 -8.39 16.54
N ARG A 94 5.64 -9.39 17.41
CA ARG A 94 5.45 -10.79 16.98
C ARG A 94 4.01 -11.00 16.55
N ARG A 95 3.84 -11.48 15.32
CA ARG A 95 2.57 -12.06 14.86
C ARG A 95 2.76 -13.56 14.77
N ALA A 96 2.20 -14.30 15.72
CA ALA A 96 2.01 -15.74 15.55
C ALA A 96 1.00 -15.99 14.42
N GLN A 97 0.82 -17.25 14.03
CA GLN A 97 0.09 -17.79 12.87
C GLN A 97 0.95 -18.09 11.64
N HIS A 98 2.16 -18.63 11.83
CA HIS A 98 3.02 -19.00 10.70
C HIS A 98 3.44 -20.47 10.71
N LEU A 99 3.49 -21.08 9.53
CA LEU A 99 4.30 -22.27 9.26
C LEU A 99 5.70 -21.81 8.89
N ILE A 100 6.71 -22.31 9.60
CA ILE A 100 8.10 -21.89 9.46
C ILE A 100 8.93 -23.07 8.95
N LEU A 101 9.59 -22.89 7.80
CA LEU A 101 10.55 -23.84 7.23
C LEU A 101 11.95 -23.33 7.54
N TYR A 102 12.77 -24.13 8.24
CA TYR A 102 14.02 -23.63 8.82
C TYR A 102 15.10 -24.69 9.02
N GLU A 103 16.33 -24.25 9.19
CA GLU A 103 17.45 -25.00 9.78
C GLU A 103 17.87 -24.31 11.07
N ASP A 104 18.28 -25.06 12.08
CA ASP A 104 18.80 -24.55 13.34
C ASP A 104 20.14 -25.19 13.69
N ASN A 105 20.91 -24.50 14.52
CA ASN A 105 22.20 -24.98 15.03
C ASN A 105 23.21 -25.37 13.93
N ILE A 106 23.24 -24.65 12.81
CA ILE A 106 24.21 -24.89 11.74
C ILE A 106 25.59 -24.45 12.25
N PRO A 107 26.59 -25.35 12.36
CA PRO A 107 27.92 -24.95 12.79
C PRO A 107 28.55 -24.03 11.74
N VAL A 108 29.06 -22.88 12.18
CA VAL A 108 29.71 -21.89 11.33
C VAL A 108 31.09 -21.54 11.85
N THR A 109 32.03 -21.41 10.93
CA THR A 109 33.44 -21.05 11.16
C THR A 109 33.82 -19.98 10.14
N ASP A 110 34.98 -19.34 10.33
CA ASP A 110 35.53 -18.33 9.41
C ASP A 110 35.76 -18.86 7.98
N SER A 111 35.80 -20.18 7.81
CA SER A 111 35.69 -20.91 6.54
C SER A 111 35.17 -22.34 6.77
N PRO A 112 34.29 -22.90 5.92
CA PRO A 112 33.79 -22.38 4.64
C PRO A 112 32.56 -21.46 4.76
N MET A 113 32.26 -20.74 3.67
CA MET A 113 31.08 -19.87 3.53
C MET A 113 29.77 -20.66 3.68
N LEU A 114 28.81 -20.10 4.42
CA LEU A 114 27.48 -20.67 4.56
C LEU A 114 26.62 -20.25 3.36
N SER A 115 26.45 -21.18 2.43
CA SER A 115 25.57 -21.00 1.26
C SER A 115 24.30 -21.83 1.40
N ARG A 116 23.15 -21.22 1.09
CA ARG A 116 21.86 -21.93 0.97
C ARG A 116 21.06 -21.44 -0.22
N ALA A 117 20.31 -22.35 -0.82
CA ALA A 117 19.33 -22.06 -1.85
C ALA A 117 18.03 -22.78 -1.55
N PHE A 118 16.92 -22.06 -1.65
CA PHE A 118 15.59 -22.57 -1.35
C PHE A 118 14.63 -22.19 -2.48
N PHE A 119 13.82 -23.15 -2.88
CA PHE A 119 12.99 -23.08 -4.07
C PHE A 119 11.52 -23.30 -3.71
N ILE A 120 10.65 -22.56 -4.38
CA ILE A 120 9.21 -22.72 -4.34
C ILE A 120 8.74 -22.84 -5.79
N GLU A 121 8.05 -23.92 -6.12
CA GLU A 121 7.58 -24.20 -7.48
C GLU A 121 6.09 -24.55 -7.45
N GLU A 122 5.28 -23.84 -8.23
CA GLU A 122 3.87 -24.18 -8.45
C GLU A 122 3.76 -25.23 -9.56
N PHE A 123 3.20 -26.40 -9.25
CA PHE A 123 2.89 -27.39 -10.29
C PHE A 123 1.76 -26.84 -11.17
N PRO A 124 1.92 -26.86 -12.51
CA PRO A 124 0.84 -26.46 -13.40
C PRO A 124 -0.37 -27.35 -13.12
N LYS A 125 -1.54 -26.74 -12.92
CA LYS A 125 -2.81 -27.48 -12.94
C LYS A 125 -2.82 -28.28 -14.23
N THR A 126 -2.91 -29.62 -14.14
CA THR A 126 -3.18 -30.43 -15.31
C THR A 126 -4.42 -29.82 -15.97
N ASN A 127 -4.26 -29.29 -17.18
CA ASN A 127 -5.37 -28.88 -18.04
C ASN A 127 -6.15 -30.14 -18.42
N THR A 128 -6.92 -30.68 -17.48
CA THR A 128 -8.16 -31.37 -17.84
C THR A 128 -9.05 -30.26 -18.37
N ALA A 129 -9.31 -30.28 -19.67
CA ALA A 129 -10.35 -29.48 -20.28
C ALA A 129 -11.64 -29.73 -19.48
N ILE A 130 -12.02 -28.76 -18.65
CA ILE A 130 -13.34 -28.74 -18.05
C ILE A 130 -14.25 -28.27 -19.18
N THR A 131 -14.86 -29.24 -19.85
CA THR A 131 -16.19 -29.03 -20.42
C THR A 131 -17.05 -28.40 -19.35
N GLU A 132 -17.70 -27.29 -19.67
CA GLU A 132 -18.72 -26.65 -18.84
C GLU A 132 -19.78 -27.69 -18.46
N ASP A 133 -19.57 -28.38 -17.34
CA ASP A 133 -20.61 -29.13 -16.66
C ASP A 133 -20.38 -28.98 -15.16
N GLU A 134 -21.33 -28.26 -14.57
CA GLU A 134 -21.67 -28.16 -13.16
C GLU A 134 -20.47 -28.01 -12.20
N THR A 135 -20.06 -26.76 -12.00
CA THR A 135 -19.47 -26.35 -10.73
C THR A 135 -20.39 -26.84 -9.60
N ASN A 136 -19.98 -27.88 -8.88
CA ASN A 136 -20.46 -28.12 -7.53
C ASN A 136 -19.92 -26.98 -6.67
N ILE A 137 -20.62 -25.84 -6.76
CA ILE A 137 -20.56 -24.77 -5.78
C ILE A 137 -20.83 -25.47 -4.45
N VAL A 138 -19.80 -25.60 -3.61
CA VAL A 138 -20.03 -25.81 -2.19
C VAL A 138 -20.95 -24.66 -1.80
N LYS A 139 -22.23 -24.98 -1.54
CA LYS A 139 -23.19 -23.96 -1.13
C LYS A 139 -22.55 -23.30 0.07
N SER A 140 -22.15 -22.04 -0.08
CA SER A 140 -21.76 -21.24 1.07
C SER A 140 -22.95 -21.30 2.01
N GLU A 141 -22.79 -21.90 3.18
CA GLU A 141 -23.73 -21.62 4.24
C GLU A 141 -23.78 -20.10 4.34
N LYS A 142 -24.98 -19.52 4.17
CA LYS A 142 -25.16 -18.09 4.36
C LYS A 142 -24.74 -17.79 5.79
N ILE A 143 -23.55 -17.22 5.96
CA ILE A 143 -23.19 -16.56 7.21
C ILE A 143 -24.15 -15.37 7.29
N SER A 144 -25.25 -15.54 8.03
CA SER A 144 -26.36 -14.58 8.13
C SER A 144 -25.92 -13.22 8.67
N GLN A 145 -24.71 -13.14 9.23
CA GLN A 145 -24.10 -11.94 9.80
C GLN A 145 -22.73 -11.62 9.21
N ALA A 146 -22.38 -12.11 8.02
CA ALA A 146 -21.19 -11.63 7.35
C ALA A 146 -21.41 -10.17 6.89
N TRP A 147 -20.47 -9.28 7.23
CA TRP A 147 -20.41 -7.96 6.63
C TRP A 147 -20.33 -8.13 5.11
N GLN A 148 -21.38 -7.69 4.41
CA GLN A 148 -21.37 -7.66 2.96
C GLN A 148 -20.92 -6.26 2.51
N PRO A 149 -19.83 -6.15 1.73
CA PRO A 149 -19.47 -4.88 1.13
C PRO A 149 -20.67 -4.41 0.32
N HIS A 150 -21.25 -3.29 0.71
CA HIS A 150 -22.27 -2.64 -0.10
C HIS A 150 -21.65 -2.38 -1.47
N GLY A 151 -22.32 -2.81 -2.54
CA GLY A 151 -21.83 -2.66 -3.91
C GLY A 151 -21.27 -1.25 -4.11
N ARG A 152 -20.08 -1.13 -4.74
CA ARG A 152 -19.23 0.09 -4.83
C ARG A 152 -20.07 1.36 -4.64
N SER A 153 -20.08 1.84 -3.41
CA SER A 153 -20.85 3.01 -3.03
C SER A 153 -20.47 4.17 -3.94
N THR A 154 -21.45 4.79 -4.59
CA THR A 154 -21.29 6.03 -5.36
C THR A 154 -21.08 7.25 -4.46
N MET A 155 -20.75 7.03 -3.18
CA MET A 155 -20.59 8.07 -2.19
C MET A 155 -19.31 8.85 -2.46
N LEU A 156 -19.49 10.13 -2.78
CA LEU A 156 -18.39 11.07 -2.87
C LEU A 156 -17.89 11.39 -1.46
N LEU A 157 -16.57 11.39 -1.30
CA LEU A 157 -15.91 11.74 -0.05
C LEU A 157 -14.96 12.92 -0.29
N PRO A 158 -15.12 14.04 0.43
CA PRO A 158 -16.21 14.37 1.33
C PRO A 158 -17.55 14.54 0.59
N GLN A 159 -18.67 14.36 1.30
CA GLN A 159 -19.99 14.58 0.73
C GLN A 159 -20.14 16.07 0.35
N PRO A 160 -20.48 16.39 -0.92
CA PRO A 160 -20.68 17.77 -1.33
C PRO A 160 -21.87 18.43 -0.63
N LYS A 161 -21.81 19.75 -0.45
CA LYS A 161 -22.93 20.55 0.08
C LYS A 161 -24.23 20.37 -0.70
N SER A 162 -24.13 20.31 -2.03
CA SER A 162 -25.27 20.03 -2.90
C SER A 162 -24.82 19.15 -4.07
N ILE A 163 -25.59 18.09 -4.33
CA ILE A 163 -25.42 17.20 -5.48
C ILE A 163 -26.79 16.88 -6.09
N ASN A 164 -26.91 17.05 -7.40
CA ASN A 164 -28.12 16.74 -8.15
C ASN A 164 -27.74 15.93 -9.39
N TYR A 165 -28.06 14.63 -9.36
CA TYR A 165 -27.85 13.73 -10.49
C TYR A 165 -28.90 13.98 -11.57
N GLN A 166 -28.43 14.01 -12.81
CA GLN A 166 -29.25 14.19 -14.00
C GLN A 166 -29.27 12.90 -14.81
N LYS A 167 -30.21 12.79 -15.74
CA LYS A 167 -30.26 11.66 -16.67
C LYS A 167 -29.08 11.75 -17.64
N GLY A 168 -28.45 10.61 -17.92
CA GLY A 168 -27.38 10.47 -18.88
C GLY A 168 -25.99 10.38 -18.25
N ASN A 169 -25.00 10.10 -19.10
CA ASN A 169 -23.60 9.97 -18.74
C ASN A 169 -22.74 10.72 -19.77
N TYR A 170 -21.61 11.26 -19.32
CA TYR A 170 -20.53 11.70 -20.18
C TYR A 170 -19.55 10.55 -20.39
N ILE A 171 -19.37 10.11 -21.62
CA ILE A 171 -18.36 9.10 -21.98
C ILE A 171 -17.04 9.83 -22.19
N ILE A 172 -15.99 9.45 -21.46
CA ILE A 172 -14.68 10.08 -21.61
C ILE A 172 -14.05 9.57 -22.91
N PRO A 173 -13.77 10.45 -23.90
CA PRO A 173 -13.24 10.02 -25.18
C PRO A 173 -11.87 9.35 -25.04
N GLU A 174 -11.71 8.22 -25.71
CA GLU A 174 -10.39 7.63 -25.94
C GLU A 174 -9.75 8.26 -27.19
N ASN A 175 -8.59 8.90 -27.04
CA ASN A 175 -7.85 9.49 -28.14
C ASN A 175 -6.35 9.20 -27.98
N LYS A 176 -5.61 9.15 -29.10
CA LYS A 176 -4.15 8.97 -29.12
C LYS A 176 -3.37 10.29 -29.25
N LYS A 177 -4.05 11.44 -29.23
CA LYS A 177 -3.40 12.75 -29.43
C LYS A 177 -2.85 13.32 -28.12
N GLU A 178 -1.66 13.91 -28.18
CA GLU A 178 -1.16 14.79 -27.12
C GLU A 178 -2.13 15.97 -26.91
N THR A 179 -2.37 16.36 -25.66
CA THR A 179 -3.18 17.54 -25.32
C THR A 179 -2.27 18.68 -24.93
N THR A 180 -2.52 19.87 -25.47
CA THR A 180 -1.90 21.12 -25.01
C THR A 180 -2.71 21.81 -23.91
N ASP A 181 -3.88 21.27 -23.56
CA ASP A 181 -4.72 21.79 -22.49
C ASP A 181 -4.16 21.38 -21.11
N PRO A 182 -3.67 22.33 -20.29
CA PRO A 182 -3.08 22.03 -18.99
C PRO A 182 -4.10 21.45 -17.99
N VAL A 183 -5.39 21.78 -18.12
CA VAL A 183 -6.45 21.25 -17.26
C VAL A 183 -6.64 19.76 -17.52
N VAL A 184 -6.71 19.39 -18.81
CA VAL A 184 -6.82 17.99 -19.22
C VAL A 184 -5.57 17.21 -18.81
N ALA A 185 -4.38 17.81 -18.92
CA ALA A 185 -3.13 17.19 -18.46
C ALA A 185 -3.16 16.87 -16.96
N VAL A 186 -3.56 17.83 -16.11
CA VAL A 186 -3.66 17.61 -14.65
C VAL A 186 -4.71 16.55 -14.32
N PHE A 187 -5.90 16.62 -14.94
CA PHE A 187 -6.93 15.61 -14.74
C PHE A 187 -6.44 14.20 -15.11
N ARG A 188 -5.72 14.05 -16.23
CA ARG A 188 -5.16 12.76 -16.66
C ARG A 188 -4.16 12.19 -15.66
N GLU A 189 -3.29 13.04 -15.12
CA GLU A 189 -2.35 12.62 -14.07
C GLU A 189 -3.09 12.10 -12.83
N MET A 190 -4.13 12.80 -12.38
CA MET A 190 -4.96 12.36 -11.25
C MET A 190 -5.71 11.06 -11.55
N LEU A 191 -6.28 10.95 -12.76
CA LEU A 191 -7.00 9.76 -13.20
C LEU A 191 -6.10 8.53 -13.25
N LYS A 192 -4.88 8.68 -13.78
CA LYS A 192 -3.84 7.64 -13.84
C LYS A 192 -3.48 7.12 -12.45
N GLN A 193 -3.36 8.01 -11.47
CA GLN A 193 -3.06 7.61 -10.08
C GLN A 193 -4.18 6.78 -9.44
N GLN A 194 -5.45 7.08 -9.76
CA GLN A 194 -6.61 6.41 -9.16
C GLN A 194 -7.02 5.12 -9.89
N TRP A 195 -6.88 5.08 -11.22
CA TRP A 195 -7.37 3.97 -12.04
C TRP A 195 -6.26 3.10 -12.67
N LEU A 196 -4.98 3.44 -12.49
CA LEU A 196 -3.82 2.73 -13.07
C LEU A 196 -3.92 2.57 -14.60
N LEU A 197 -4.49 3.57 -15.28
CA LEU A 197 -4.78 3.51 -16.72
C LEU A 197 -3.62 4.01 -17.58
N ASN A 198 -3.58 3.48 -18.82
CA ASN A 198 -2.75 4.03 -19.89
C ASN A 198 -3.31 5.37 -20.39
N GLU A 199 -2.42 6.16 -20.98
CA GLU A 199 -2.61 7.58 -21.33
C GLU A 199 -3.55 7.86 -22.51
N LYS A 200 -4.81 7.43 -22.44
CA LYS A 200 -5.75 7.47 -23.58
C LYS A 200 -7.00 8.33 -23.39
N TYR A 201 -7.25 8.92 -22.22
CA TYR A 201 -8.53 9.57 -21.92
C TYR A 201 -8.46 11.10 -21.98
N PHE A 202 -9.28 11.72 -22.85
CA PHE A 202 -9.24 13.15 -23.16
C PHE A 202 -10.62 13.82 -23.01
N PRO A 203 -11.02 14.20 -21.78
CA PRO A 203 -12.28 14.88 -21.56
C PRO A 203 -12.28 16.32 -22.11
N VAL A 204 -13.46 16.82 -22.46
CA VAL A 204 -13.70 18.25 -22.72
C VAL A 204 -14.04 18.92 -21.39
N ILE A 205 -13.08 19.68 -20.83
CA ILE A 205 -13.26 20.40 -19.56
C ILE A 205 -13.22 21.90 -19.82
N ARG A 206 -14.29 22.60 -19.48
CA ARG A 206 -14.37 24.07 -19.57
C ARG A 206 -14.28 24.68 -18.19
N VAL A 207 -13.29 25.55 -17.99
CA VAL A 207 -13.04 26.22 -16.71
C VAL A 207 -13.45 27.69 -16.80
N LYS A 208 -14.11 28.21 -15.76
CA LYS A 208 -14.53 29.62 -15.68
C LYS A 208 -14.26 30.19 -14.29
N ASP A 209 -13.70 31.40 -14.23
CA ASP A 209 -13.60 32.15 -12.97
C ASP A 209 -14.99 32.56 -12.46
N ASN A 210 -15.26 32.35 -11.19
CA ASN A 210 -16.48 32.78 -10.53
C ASN A 210 -16.17 33.33 -9.13
N LYS A 211 -15.97 34.64 -9.07
CA LYS A 211 -15.60 35.41 -7.87
C LYS A 211 -16.65 35.41 -6.75
N THR A 212 -17.86 34.93 -7.01
CA THR A 212 -18.93 34.86 -6.00
C THR A 212 -18.84 33.60 -5.12
N LEU A 213 -17.99 32.64 -5.51
CA LEU A 213 -17.80 31.42 -4.74
C LEU A 213 -16.98 31.67 -3.47
N PRO A 214 -17.30 30.98 -2.36
CA PRO A 214 -16.50 31.04 -1.14
C PRO A 214 -15.10 30.47 -1.36
N ALA A 215 -14.19 30.74 -0.41
CA ALA A 215 -12.85 30.17 -0.43
C ALA A 215 -12.90 28.64 -0.57
N GLU A 216 -12.01 28.09 -1.41
CA GLU A 216 -11.94 26.66 -1.74
C GLU A 216 -13.23 26.06 -2.37
N GLY A 217 -14.21 26.89 -2.72
CA GLY A 217 -15.49 26.48 -3.31
C GLY A 217 -15.43 26.30 -4.82
N TYR A 218 -16.33 25.46 -5.34
CA TYR A 218 -16.47 25.19 -6.77
C TYR A 218 -17.90 24.81 -7.18
N LEU A 219 -18.21 25.04 -8.46
CA LEU A 219 -19.36 24.46 -9.15
C LEU A 219 -18.85 23.46 -10.18
N LEU A 220 -19.42 22.27 -10.20
CA LEU A 220 -19.11 21.23 -11.18
C LEU A 220 -20.41 20.80 -11.87
N SER A 221 -20.43 20.86 -13.21
CA SER A 221 -21.53 20.35 -14.03
C SER A 221 -20.99 19.37 -15.05
N VAL A 222 -21.65 18.22 -15.17
CA VAL A 222 -21.35 17.19 -16.17
C VAL A 222 -22.63 16.89 -16.95
N ASN A 223 -22.53 16.86 -18.28
CA ASN A 223 -23.58 16.41 -19.18
C ASN A 223 -22.97 15.68 -20.37
N GLU A 224 -23.80 15.20 -21.29
CA GLU A 224 -23.37 14.43 -22.47
C GLU A 224 -22.37 15.16 -23.37
N ASN A 225 -22.33 16.50 -23.33
CA ASN A 225 -21.45 17.32 -24.15
C ASN A 225 -20.10 17.64 -23.49
N GLY A 226 -19.94 17.39 -22.19
CA GLY A 226 -18.69 17.68 -21.47
C GLY A 226 -18.85 18.09 -20.01
N ILE A 227 -17.76 18.65 -19.50
CA ILE A 227 -17.59 19.01 -18.09
C ILE A 227 -17.36 20.52 -17.98
N SER A 228 -18.03 21.17 -17.03
CA SER A 228 -17.81 22.57 -16.68
C SER A 228 -17.44 22.70 -15.21
N ILE A 229 -16.34 23.40 -14.94
CA ILE A 229 -15.87 23.73 -13.59
C ILE A 229 -15.86 25.25 -13.44
N GLN A 230 -16.49 25.76 -12.38
CA GLN A 230 -16.35 27.15 -11.97
C GLN A 230 -15.68 27.21 -10.60
N HIS A 231 -14.71 28.09 -10.44
CA HIS A 231 -13.97 28.27 -9.19
C HIS A 231 -13.43 29.70 -9.13
N HIS A 232 -13.00 30.16 -7.94
CA HIS A 232 -12.26 31.41 -7.81
C HIS A 232 -10.80 31.20 -7.37
N THR A 233 -10.53 30.11 -6.64
CA THR A 233 -9.23 29.81 -6.06
C THR A 233 -8.64 28.55 -6.67
N SER A 234 -7.32 28.41 -6.65
CA SER A 234 -6.64 27.20 -7.12
C SER A 234 -6.99 25.96 -6.29
N ALA A 235 -7.19 26.12 -4.98
CA ALA A 235 -7.68 25.05 -4.10
C ALA A 235 -9.10 24.60 -4.49
N GLY A 236 -10.00 25.54 -4.80
CA GLY A 236 -11.35 25.21 -5.29
C GLY A 236 -11.32 24.44 -6.61
N PHE A 237 -10.43 24.81 -7.53
CA PHE A 237 -10.21 24.05 -8.76
C PHE A 237 -9.72 22.63 -8.49
N GLN A 238 -8.72 22.46 -7.62
CA GLN A 238 -8.18 21.15 -7.26
C GLN A 238 -9.26 20.26 -6.61
N HIS A 239 -10.09 20.80 -5.71
CA HIS A 239 -11.21 20.08 -5.10
C HIS A 239 -12.25 19.63 -6.14
N ALA A 240 -12.52 20.45 -7.16
CA ALA A 240 -13.40 20.09 -8.26
C ALA A 240 -12.84 18.90 -9.06
N LEU A 241 -11.54 18.90 -9.35
CA LEU A 241 -10.88 17.79 -10.04
C LEU A 241 -10.90 16.49 -9.22
N HIS A 242 -10.60 16.54 -7.92
CA HIS A 242 -10.69 15.33 -7.08
C HIS A 242 -12.10 14.75 -7.05
N THR A 243 -13.12 15.62 -6.99
CA THR A 243 -14.52 15.19 -7.06
C THR A 243 -14.85 14.58 -8.41
N LEU A 244 -14.37 15.18 -9.50
CA LEU A 244 -14.56 14.68 -10.85
C LEU A 244 -13.93 13.30 -11.05
N VAL A 245 -12.71 13.07 -10.56
CA VAL A 245 -12.05 11.74 -10.65
C VAL A 245 -12.81 10.69 -9.83
N GLN A 246 -13.35 11.04 -8.65
CA GLN A 246 -14.20 10.14 -7.86
C GLN A 246 -15.52 9.80 -8.55
N LEU A 247 -16.06 10.69 -9.40
CA LEU A 247 -17.27 10.43 -10.17
C LEU A 247 -17.05 9.49 -11.36
N VAL A 248 -15.80 9.29 -11.80
CA VAL A 248 -15.50 8.38 -12.90
C VAL A 248 -15.93 6.96 -12.52
N LYS A 249 -16.53 6.26 -13.46
CA LYS A 249 -16.90 4.85 -13.36
C LYS A 249 -16.43 4.12 -14.60
N ASN A 250 -16.19 2.82 -14.47
CA ASN A 250 -16.07 1.94 -15.60
C ASN A 250 -17.41 1.23 -15.79
N GLU A 251 -18.04 1.42 -16.95
CA GLU A 251 -19.25 0.74 -17.37
C GLU A 251 -18.97 0.06 -18.71
N ASN A 252 -19.07 -1.27 -18.75
CA ASN A 252 -18.83 -2.09 -19.95
C ASN A 252 -17.50 -1.81 -20.66
N GLY A 253 -16.43 -1.56 -19.90
CA GLY A 253 -15.10 -1.29 -20.44
C GLY A 253 -14.89 0.17 -20.88
N GLN A 254 -15.88 1.05 -20.73
CA GLN A 254 -15.77 2.47 -21.01
C GLN A 254 -15.70 3.29 -19.73
N LEU A 255 -14.84 4.32 -19.72
CA LEU A 255 -14.87 5.30 -18.66
C LEU A 255 -15.97 6.32 -18.88
N ILE A 256 -16.85 6.42 -17.89
CA ILE A 256 -17.99 7.33 -17.91
C ILE A 256 -18.03 8.19 -16.65
N ILE A 257 -18.74 9.30 -16.71
CA ILE A 257 -19.04 10.17 -15.58
C ILE A 257 -20.55 10.44 -15.60
N PRO A 258 -21.30 10.19 -14.51
CA PRO A 258 -22.74 10.46 -14.51
C PRO A 258 -23.03 11.95 -14.68
N ALA A 259 -24.08 12.28 -15.43
CA ALA A 259 -24.53 13.66 -15.54
C ALA A 259 -24.95 14.18 -14.16
N VAL A 260 -24.39 15.30 -13.73
CA VAL A 260 -24.53 15.79 -12.36
C VAL A 260 -24.27 17.28 -12.27
N LYS A 261 -24.92 17.95 -11.33
CA LYS A 261 -24.59 19.31 -10.86
C LYS A 261 -24.20 19.27 -9.40
N ILE A 262 -23.02 19.80 -9.09
CA ILE A 262 -22.46 19.88 -7.74
C ILE A 262 -22.12 21.34 -7.43
N ASN A 263 -22.51 21.78 -6.24
CA ASN A 263 -22.06 23.03 -5.63
C ASN A 263 -21.47 22.68 -4.28
N ASP A 264 -20.19 22.98 -4.07
CA ASP A 264 -19.48 22.53 -2.88
C ASP A 264 -18.46 23.55 -2.38
N TRP A 265 -18.27 23.55 -1.06
CA TRP A 265 -17.29 24.35 -0.33
C TRP A 265 -17.12 23.77 1.08
N PRO A 266 -15.96 23.96 1.72
CA PRO A 266 -15.74 23.40 3.04
C PRO A 266 -16.58 24.10 4.12
N SER A 267 -17.12 23.32 5.07
CA SER A 267 -17.77 23.87 6.28
C SER A 267 -16.79 24.53 7.23
N VAL A 268 -15.55 24.06 7.24
CA VAL A 268 -14.48 24.50 8.14
C VAL A 268 -13.23 24.78 7.33
N ALA A 269 -12.60 25.93 7.59
CA ALA A 269 -11.39 26.35 6.89
C ALA A 269 -10.13 25.56 7.32
N TRP A 270 -10.17 24.88 8.47
CA TRP A 270 -9.04 24.10 9.00
C TRP A 270 -9.33 22.61 8.90
N ARG A 271 -8.66 21.91 7.98
CA ARG A 271 -8.79 20.46 7.75
C ARG A 271 -7.40 19.87 7.66
N GLY A 272 -6.89 19.48 8.82
CA GLY A 272 -5.50 19.11 9.01
C GLY A 272 -5.30 17.67 9.45
N ILE A 273 -4.13 17.14 9.16
CA ILE A 273 -3.64 15.90 9.75
C ILE A 273 -2.28 16.12 10.41
N HIS A 274 -1.93 15.25 11.35
CA HIS A 274 -0.64 15.26 12.04
C HIS A 274 0.19 14.06 11.59
N MET A 275 1.42 14.32 11.13
CA MET A 275 2.33 13.32 10.56
C MET A 275 3.67 13.32 11.31
N PHE A 276 4.12 12.13 11.70
CA PHE A 276 5.47 11.88 12.20
C PHE A 276 6.43 11.75 11.01
N THR A 277 7.57 12.44 11.05
CA THR A 277 8.61 12.28 10.03
C THR A 277 9.65 11.23 10.46
N GLY A 278 10.40 10.71 9.50
CA GLY A 278 11.43 9.71 9.74
C GLY A 278 12.42 9.63 8.57
N PRO A 279 13.45 8.76 8.66
CA PRO A 279 14.54 8.74 7.70
C PRO A 279 14.09 8.37 6.27
N THR A 280 12.94 7.71 6.14
CA THR A 280 12.35 7.26 4.86
C THR A 280 10.87 7.64 4.74
N SER A 281 10.41 8.67 5.46
CA SER A 281 8.98 9.02 5.51
C SER A 281 8.45 9.61 4.18
N TRP A 282 9.29 10.33 3.44
CA TRP A 282 8.87 11.07 2.24
C TRP A 282 8.10 10.23 1.20
N PRO A 283 8.60 9.05 0.74
CA PRO A 283 7.86 8.23 -0.22
C PRO A 283 6.49 7.74 0.30
N LEU A 284 6.38 7.47 1.60
CA LEU A 284 5.11 7.07 2.21
C LEU A 284 4.15 8.27 2.29
N HIS A 285 4.62 9.39 2.82
CA HIS A 285 3.84 10.61 2.98
C HIS A 285 3.29 11.10 1.64
N LYS A 286 4.13 11.16 0.61
CA LYS A 286 3.70 11.53 -0.73
C LYS A 286 2.54 10.65 -1.23
N ARG A 287 2.63 9.32 -1.06
CA ARG A 287 1.55 8.40 -1.45
C ARG A 287 0.28 8.63 -0.64
N MET A 288 0.38 8.93 0.65
CA MET A 288 -0.77 9.27 1.49
C MET A 288 -1.41 10.59 1.07
N TYR A 289 -0.60 11.59 0.71
CA TYR A 289 -1.07 12.87 0.18
C TYR A 289 -1.85 12.71 -1.12
N ASP A 290 -1.23 12.06 -2.13
CA ASP A 290 -1.83 11.82 -3.43
C ASP A 290 -3.15 11.00 -3.33
N ARG A 291 -3.15 9.95 -2.49
CA ARG A 291 -4.25 8.95 -2.49
C ARG A 291 -5.33 9.16 -1.46
N ILE A 292 -5.05 9.91 -0.40
CA ILE A 292 -5.96 10.06 0.74
C ILE A 292 -6.21 11.55 0.99
N LEU A 293 -5.16 12.31 1.21
CA LEU A 293 -5.28 13.65 1.76
C LEU A 293 -5.90 14.66 0.79
N PHE A 294 -5.33 14.75 -0.42
CA PHE A 294 -5.84 15.67 -1.44
C PHE A 294 -7.23 15.24 -1.96
N PRO A 295 -7.50 13.94 -2.22
CA PRO A 295 -8.85 13.47 -2.56
C PRO A 295 -9.90 13.79 -1.49
N LEU A 296 -9.53 13.76 -0.21
CA LEU A 296 -10.40 14.12 0.91
C LEU A 296 -10.45 15.63 1.19
N LYS A 297 -9.85 16.46 0.33
CA LYS A 297 -9.89 17.94 0.40
C LYS A 297 -9.32 18.48 1.72
N MET A 298 -8.39 17.77 2.35
CA MET A 298 -7.61 18.31 3.48
C MET A 298 -6.71 19.43 2.97
N ASN A 299 -6.47 20.46 3.79
CA ASN A 299 -5.71 21.65 3.37
C ASN A 299 -4.52 21.97 4.27
N LYS A 300 -4.26 21.16 5.31
CA LYS A 300 -3.15 21.39 6.25
C LYS A 300 -2.47 20.09 6.66
N VAL A 301 -1.17 20.18 6.93
CA VAL A 301 -0.40 19.06 7.49
C VAL A 301 0.52 19.59 8.58
N VAL A 302 0.31 19.11 9.81
CA VAL A 302 1.23 19.34 10.92
C VAL A 302 2.33 18.28 10.85
N LEU A 303 3.55 18.71 10.57
CA LEU A 303 4.71 17.84 10.42
C LEU A 303 5.63 17.96 11.63
N GLN A 304 5.88 16.85 12.30
CA GLN A 304 6.93 16.81 13.32
C GLN A 304 8.29 17.00 12.69
N CYS A 305 8.98 18.04 13.12
CA CYS A 305 10.26 18.47 12.60
C CYS A 305 11.36 18.41 13.67
N GLU A 306 11.04 18.07 14.92
CA GLU A 306 12.00 17.97 16.03
C GLU A 306 13.14 16.98 15.74
N GLN A 307 12.85 15.88 15.05
CA GLN A 307 13.82 14.84 14.68
C GLN A 307 14.49 15.12 13.32
N ALA A 308 14.36 16.32 12.74
CA ALA A 308 15.08 16.62 11.50
C ALA A 308 16.59 16.77 11.75
N LYS A 309 17.41 16.50 10.73
CA LYS A 309 18.86 16.69 10.76
C LYS A 309 19.26 18.17 10.73
N TRP A 310 18.83 18.94 11.73
CA TRP A 310 19.08 20.37 11.86
C TRP A 310 20.57 20.69 11.91
N LYS A 311 21.02 21.66 11.10
CA LYS A 311 22.43 22.07 11.03
C LYS A 311 22.93 22.76 12.31
N SER A 312 22.03 23.44 13.03
CA SER A 312 22.35 24.17 14.26
C SER A 312 22.64 23.26 15.45
N ARG A 313 22.19 21.99 15.39
CA ARG A 313 22.28 21.02 16.48
C ARG A 313 22.61 19.61 15.96
N PRO A 314 23.81 19.38 15.37
CA PRO A 314 24.18 18.06 14.85
C PRO A 314 24.18 16.95 15.90
N GLU A 315 24.40 17.29 17.17
CA GLU A 315 24.42 16.36 18.30
C GLU A 315 23.08 15.67 18.57
N LEU A 316 21.98 16.20 18.01
CA LEU A 316 20.63 15.64 18.14
C LEU A 316 20.31 14.56 17.10
N HIS A 317 21.18 14.39 16.09
CA HIS A 317 20.92 13.47 14.98
C HIS A 317 20.99 12.01 15.46
N ASN A 318 20.01 11.21 15.06
CA ASN A 318 19.94 9.80 15.42
C ASN A 318 19.36 8.96 14.25
N SER A 319 19.16 7.66 14.47
CA SER A 319 18.71 6.73 13.43
C SER A 319 17.30 7.00 12.89
N ILE A 320 16.46 7.74 13.62
CA ILE A 320 15.11 8.10 13.19
C ILE A 320 15.04 9.50 12.58
N SER A 321 16.17 10.21 12.45
CA SER A 321 16.16 11.58 11.97
C SER A 321 15.89 11.71 10.46
N VAL A 322 14.96 12.60 10.09
CA VAL A 322 14.65 12.90 8.68
C VAL A 322 15.71 13.82 8.06
N PRO A 323 16.18 13.54 6.81
CA PRO A 323 17.05 14.47 6.09
C PRO A 323 16.36 15.81 5.82
N LEU A 324 17.08 16.93 5.98
CA LEU A 324 16.54 18.26 5.68
C LEU A 324 16.10 18.42 4.22
N GLU A 325 16.76 17.72 3.29
CA GLU A 325 16.38 17.75 1.88
C GLU A 325 15.01 17.11 1.64
N ASP A 326 14.72 15.99 2.30
CA ASP A 326 13.43 15.32 2.19
C ASP A 326 12.33 16.13 2.87
N LEU A 327 12.61 16.71 4.04
CA LEU A 327 11.69 17.63 4.71
C LEU A 327 11.39 18.85 3.83
N LYS A 328 12.40 19.42 3.17
CA LYS A 328 12.23 20.54 2.22
C LYS A 328 11.35 20.12 1.03
N LYS A 329 11.64 18.98 0.40
CA LYS A 329 10.83 18.42 -0.71
C LYS A 329 9.37 18.26 -0.29
N GLU A 330 9.14 17.77 0.92
CA GLU A 330 7.80 17.56 1.46
C GLU A 330 7.03 18.88 1.64
N PHE A 331 7.67 19.89 2.24
CA PHE A 331 7.06 21.22 2.40
C PHE A 331 6.75 21.89 1.06
N GLU A 332 7.66 21.82 0.10
CA GLU A 332 7.45 22.36 -1.25
C GLU A 332 6.30 21.66 -1.97
N TYR A 333 6.23 20.34 -1.83
CA TYR A 333 5.17 19.54 -2.43
C TYR A 333 3.79 19.85 -1.84
N LEU A 334 3.68 20.00 -0.52
CA LEU A 334 2.42 20.40 0.12
C LEU A 334 1.98 21.78 -0.35
N ARG A 335 2.88 22.78 -0.35
CA ARG A 335 2.57 24.14 -0.82
C ARG A 335 2.14 24.17 -2.29
N LYS A 336 2.81 23.40 -3.16
CA LYS A 336 2.47 23.27 -4.57
C LYS A 336 1.05 22.75 -4.78
N ASN A 337 0.56 21.91 -3.88
CA ASN A 337 -0.78 21.33 -3.92
C ASN A 337 -1.78 22.08 -3.02
N PHE A 338 -1.51 23.36 -2.72
CA PHE A 338 -2.39 24.23 -1.92
C PHE A 338 -2.69 23.72 -0.50
N ASN A 339 -1.81 22.87 0.03
CA ASN A 339 -1.82 22.42 1.43
C ASN A 339 -0.77 23.20 2.23
N GLU A 340 -1.15 23.71 3.38
CA GLU A 340 -0.24 24.41 4.27
C GLU A 340 0.55 23.41 5.14
N PRO A 341 1.88 23.31 4.99
CA PRO A 341 2.72 22.59 5.93
C PRO A 341 2.97 23.43 7.19
N ILE A 342 2.70 22.87 8.35
CA ILE A 342 2.87 23.50 9.66
C ILE A 342 3.96 22.73 10.40
N PRO A 343 5.16 23.32 10.59
CA PRO A 343 6.20 22.66 11.36
C PRO A 343 5.79 22.58 12.83
N LEU A 344 5.95 21.41 13.42
CA LEU A 344 5.83 21.16 14.84
C LEU A 344 7.21 20.81 15.40
N ILE A 345 7.57 21.44 16.51
CA ILE A 345 8.69 21.03 17.36
C ILE A 345 8.09 20.91 18.76
N GLN A 346 8.06 19.68 19.28
CA GLN A 346 7.53 19.43 20.62
C GLN A 346 8.37 20.18 21.67
N SER A 347 7.69 20.79 22.64
CA SER A 347 8.33 21.49 23.76
C SER A 347 7.61 21.18 25.06
N LEU A 348 8.30 21.32 26.19
CA LEU A 348 7.87 21.05 27.58
C LEU A 348 7.60 19.56 27.88
N GLY A 349 7.00 18.81 26.96
CA GLY A 349 6.81 17.35 27.01
C GLY A 349 7.27 16.69 25.70
N HIS A 350 7.35 15.35 25.68
CA HIS A 350 7.88 14.59 24.55
C HIS A 350 9.24 15.11 24.05
N MET A 351 10.11 15.54 24.98
CA MET A 351 11.41 16.13 24.71
C MET A 351 12.57 15.13 24.87
N GLU A 352 12.31 13.83 24.87
CA GLU A 352 13.35 12.80 24.97
C GLU A 352 14.38 12.95 23.84
N TRP A 353 13.93 13.40 22.66
CA TRP A 353 14.78 13.73 21.51
C TRP A 353 15.83 14.81 21.81
N PHE A 354 15.54 15.72 22.76
CA PHE A 354 16.40 16.82 23.15
C PHE A 354 17.18 16.52 24.43
N LEU A 355 16.57 15.81 25.39
CA LEU A 355 17.10 15.62 26.75
C LEU A 355 17.97 14.36 26.91
N ASN A 356 17.70 13.28 26.18
CA ASN A 356 18.44 12.02 26.29
C ASN A 356 19.68 11.99 25.39
N GLN A 357 20.53 13.03 25.48
CA GLN A 357 21.87 12.94 24.92
C GLN A 357 22.69 12.00 25.80
N LYS A 358 23.00 10.79 25.29
CA LYS A 358 24.03 9.96 25.91
C LYS A 358 25.28 10.83 26.02
N LYS A 359 25.74 11.09 27.25
CA LYS A 359 27.07 11.67 27.50
C LYS A 359 28.08 10.81 26.73
N THR A 360 28.55 11.28 25.58
CA THR A 360 29.78 10.77 25.00
C THR A 360 30.86 11.11 26.02
N GLY A 361 31.44 10.07 26.62
CA GLY A 361 32.41 10.17 27.70
C GLY A 361 33.57 11.10 27.37
N GLY A 362 34.00 11.84 28.39
CA GLY A 362 35.31 12.49 28.41
C GLY A 362 36.42 11.51 28.72
#